data_AF-A0A959HD19-F1
#
_entry.id   AF-A0A959HD19-F1
#
_cell.length_a   1.000
_cell.length_b   1.000
_cell.length_c   1.000
_cell.angle_alpha   90.00
_cell.angle_beta   90.00
_cell.angle_gamma   90.00
#
_symmetry.space_group_name_H-M   'P 1'
#
loop_
_entity.id
_entity.type
_entity.pdbx_description
1 polymer ?
#
loop_
_entity_poly.entity_id
_entity_poly.type
_entity_poly.pdbx_seq_one_letter_code
_entity_poly.pdbx_strand_id
1 'polypeptide(L)'
;MKKLLPCLAILLLLLACRRTGSSPDLDEEFRSGQRLLFSQRRPLDSLLTITPPLISQWDSFCQAYSRRLDSPGSLPPESRRNVEKGLEEARARILSCRQDPSTYNLGGALKQVLAEERVPLPLRLNAIQNQMKQATAFYQAAKANLTAPLPEKCRLAAEKHRLSIEFLNNELMDSLRSSTVSRPEMLSFQEAAEEARIALKDYLAFCESLYFEHQDSLIFRNY
;
A
#
# COMPACT_ATOMS: atom_id res chain seq x y z
N MET A 1 -3.09 -15.09 -18.36
CA MET A 1 -4.22 -14.87 -17.41
C MET A 1 -3.84 -15.23 -15.97
N LYS A 2 -2.94 -14.47 -15.31
CA LYS A 2 -2.56 -14.70 -13.90
C LYS A 2 -2.30 -13.36 -13.18
N LYS A 3 -3.37 -12.61 -12.86
CA LYS A 3 -3.30 -11.41 -12.00
C LYS A 3 -4.56 -11.21 -11.15
N LEU A 4 -5.10 -12.30 -10.60
CA LEU A 4 -6.25 -12.28 -9.68
C LEU A 4 -5.94 -12.88 -8.29
N LEU A 5 -4.71 -13.33 -8.05
CA LEU A 5 -4.36 -14.13 -6.87
C LEU A 5 -4.47 -13.41 -5.50
N PRO A 6 -4.12 -12.13 -5.31
CA PRO A 6 -4.15 -11.56 -3.95
C PRO A 6 -5.58 -11.34 -3.45
N CYS A 7 -6.49 -10.84 -4.30
CA CYS A 7 -7.89 -10.68 -3.93
C CYS A 7 -8.61 -12.02 -3.71
N LEU A 8 -8.27 -13.05 -4.50
CA LEU A 8 -8.87 -14.39 -4.34
C LEU A 8 -8.39 -15.06 -3.05
N ALA A 9 -7.12 -14.89 -2.67
CA ALA A 9 -6.60 -15.46 -1.43
C ALA A 9 -7.15 -14.75 -0.18
N ILE A 10 -7.35 -13.43 -0.25
CA ILE A 10 -8.00 -12.64 0.81
C ILE A 10 -9.49 -13.03 0.91
N LEU A 11 -10.19 -13.19 -0.23
CA LEU A 11 -11.57 -13.69 -0.25
C LEU A 11 -11.67 -15.12 0.30
N LEU A 12 -10.70 -16.00 0.00
CA LEU A 12 -10.64 -17.37 0.54
C LEU A 12 -10.38 -17.38 2.06
N LEU A 13 -9.52 -16.50 2.59
CA LEU A 13 -9.31 -16.32 4.03
C LEU A 13 -10.57 -15.80 4.74
N LEU A 14 -11.29 -14.87 4.11
CA LEU A 14 -12.57 -14.36 4.63
C LEU A 14 -13.69 -15.40 4.56
N LEU A 15 -13.70 -16.26 3.54
CA LEU A 15 -14.65 -17.38 3.39
C LEU A 15 -14.33 -18.54 4.33
N ALA A 16 -13.04 -18.81 4.59
CA ALA A 16 -12.60 -19.81 5.56
C ALA A 16 -12.99 -19.42 7.00
N CYS A 17 -12.89 -18.13 7.35
CA CYS A 17 -13.38 -17.61 8.63
C CYS A 17 -14.89 -17.80 8.83
N ARG A 18 -15.70 -17.93 7.77
CA ARG A 18 -17.15 -18.21 7.85
C ARG A 18 -17.46 -19.69 8.07
N ARG A 19 -16.53 -20.61 7.84
CA ARG A 19 -16.74 -22.04 8.12
C ARG A 19 -16.50 -22.32 9.60
N THR A 20 -17.59 -22.62 10.27
CA THR A 20 -17.64 -23.13 11.64
C THR A 20 -16.99 -24.51 11.70
N GLY A 21 -15.86 -24.62 12.37
CA GLY A 21 -15.20 -25.88 12.65
C GLY A 21 -13.92 -25.65 13.42
N SER A 22 -13.83 -26.22 14.62
CA SER A 22 -12.60 -26.35 15.39
C SER A 22 -11.62 -27.25 14.62
N SER A 23 -10.56 -26.68 14.06
CA SER A 23 -9.52 -27.44 13.36
C SER A 23 -8.14 -26.76 13.50
N PRO A 24 -7.04 -27.53 13.58
CA PRO A 24 -5.65 -27.04 13.50
C PRO A 24 -5.31 -26.24 12.22
N ASP A 25 -6.25 -26.17 11.25
CA ASP A 25 -6.17 -25.34 10.05
C ASP A 25 -5.99 -23.83 10.32
N LEU A 26 -6.43 -23.32 11.47
CA LEU A 26 -6.41 -21.87 11.72
C LEU A 26 -5.00 -21.27 11.82
N ASP A 27 -4.07 -22.01 12.40
CA ASP A 27 -2.65 -21.63 12.44
C ASP A 27 -2.05 -21.69 11.03
N GLU A 28 -2.45 -22.65 10.21
CA GLU A 28 -1.97 -22.79 8.83
C GLU A 28 -2.59 -21.74 7.89
N GLU A 29 -3.86 -21.39 8.07
CA GLU A 29 -4.57 -20.31 7.37
C GLU A 29 -4.01 -18.95 7.76
N PHE A 30 -3.81 -18.69 9.06
CA PHE A 30 -3.15 -17.47 9.53
C PHE A 30 -1.71 -17.40 9.02
N ARG A 31 -0.93 -18.48 9.13
CA ARG A 31 0.43 -18.55 8.55
C ARG A 31 0.42 -18.45 7.03
N SER A 32 -0.64 -18.84 6.34
CA SER A 32 -0.76 -18.73 4.88
C SER A 32 -1.15 -17.32 4.46
N GLY A 33 -2.06 -16.66 5.19
CA GLY A 33 -2.36 -15.24 5.03
C GLY A 33 -1.17 -14.35 5.37
N GLN A 34 -0.49 -14.66 6.47
CA GLN A 34 0.81 -14.09 6.83
C GLN A 34 1.84 -14.39 5.72
N ARG A 35 2.03 -15.63 5.28
CA ARG A 35 2.96 -15.93 4.18
C ARG A 35 2.57 -15.20 2.89
N LEU A 36 1.31 -15.04 2.53
CA LEU A 36 0.95 -14.24 1.35
C LEU A 36 1.25 -12.74 1.52
N LEU A 37 1.16 -12.23 2.74
CA LEU A 37 1.53 -10.87 3.11
C LEU A 37 3.05 -10.65 3.28
N PHE A 38 3.79 -11.67 3.73
CA PHE A 38 5.17 -11.58 4.23
C PHE A 38 6.18 -12.46 3.45
N SER A 39 5.74 -13.35 2.55
CA SER A 39 6.62 -14.19 1.70
C SER A 39 7.23 -13.42 0.54
N GLN A 40 6.67 -12.26 0.20
CA GLN A 40 7.46 -11.28 -0.51
C GLN A 40 8.38 -10.65 0.52
N ARG A 41 9.69 -10.95 0.47
CA ARG A 41 10.78 -10.21 1.14
C ARG A 41 10.88 -8.75 0.64
N ARG A 42 9.74 -8.13 0.34
CA ARG A 42 9.65 -6.70 0.11
C ARG A 42 9.19 -6.10 1.42
N PRO A 43 9.82 -5.03 1.93
CA PRO A 43 9.22 -4.29 3.03
C PRO A 43 7.76 -4.01 2.65
N LEU A 44 6.84 -4.22 3.58
CA LEU A 44 5.39 -4.03 3.41
C LEU A 44 5.03 -2.68 2.77
N ASP A 45 5.93 -1.70 2.87
CA ASP A 45 5.91 -0.43 2.13
C ASP A 45 5.64 -0.66 0.64
N SER A 46 6.27 -1.64 -0.01
CA SER A 46 6.06 -1.99 -1.42
C SER A 46 4.69 -2.61 -1.71
N LEU A 47 4.06 -3.31 -0.76
CA LEU A 47 2.72 -3.90 -0.94
C LEU A 47 1.60 -2.88 -0.68
N LEU A 48 1.80 -2.00 0.30
CA LEU A 48 0.92 -0.87 0.60
C LEU A 48 0.95 0.18 -0.52
N THR A 49 2.04 0.25 -1.28
CA THR A 49 2.16 1.10 -2.48
C THR A 49 1.34 0.59 -3.67
N ILE A 50 0.73 -0.60 -3.61
CA ILE A 50 0.02 -1.18 -4.77
C ILE A 50 -1.47 -1.40 -4.49
N THR A 51 -1.91 -1.52 -3.24
CA THR A 51 -3.34 -1.72 -2.93
C THR A 51 -3.81 -1.09 -1.61
N PRO A 52 -3.94 0.26 -1.53
CA PRO A 52 -4.60 0.95 -0.42
C PRO A 52 -6.04 0.47 -0.11
N PRO A 53 -6.87 -0.03 -1.06
CA PRO A 53 -8.22 -0.53 -0.75
C PRO A 53 -8.30 -1.68 0.27
N LEU A 54 -7.17 -2.29 0.64
CA LEU A 54 -7.14 -3.43 1.55
C LEU A 54 -7.15 -3.05 3.04
N ILE A 55 -6.86 -1.80 3.42
CA ILE A 55 -6.69 -1.44 4.85
C ILE A 55 -8.00 -1.63 5.65
N SER A 56 -9.15 -1.24 5.09
CA SER A 56 -10.46 -1.46 5.72
C SER A 56 -10.82 -2.94 5.84
N GLN A 57 -10.44 -3.74 4.83
CA GLN A 57 -10.63 -5.19 4.84
C GLN A 57 -9.74 -5.85 5.90
N TRP A 58 -8.50 -5.38 6.06
CA TRP A 58 -7.57 -5.86 7.07
C TRP A 58 -8.00 -5.53 8.49
N ASP A 59 -8.56 -4.33 8.71
CA ASP A 59 -9.12 -3.97 10.02
C ASP A 59 -10.30 -4.89 10.37
N SER A 60 -11.19 -5.13 9.41
CA SER A 60 -12.31 -6.07 9.56
C SER A 60 -11.83 -7.50 9.86
N PHE A 61 -10.77 -7.95 9.18
CA PHE A 61 -10.14 -9.25 9.44
C PHE A 61 -9.56 -9.33 10.85
N CYS A 62 -8.75 -8.34 11.26
CA CYS A 62 -8.13 -8.32 12.59
C CYS A 62 -9.20 -8.33 13.70
N GLN A 63 -10.29 -7.59 13.52
CA GLN A 63 -11.42 -7.55 14.46
C GLN A 63 -12.14 -8.90 14.54
N ALA A 64 -12.47 -9.50 13.39
CA ALA A 64 -13.14 -10.81 13.35
C ALA A 64 -12.30 -11.91 14.02
N TYR A 65 -10.99 -11.90 13.77
CA TYR A 65 -10.08 -12.90 14.33
C TYR A 65 -9.86 -12.71 15.84
N SER A 66 -9.79 -11.47 16.32
CA SER A 66 -9.66 -11.18 17.76
C SER A 66 -10.85 -11.74 18.55
N ARG A 67 -12.09 -11.53 18.06
CA ARG A 67 -13.31 -12.08 18.69
C ARG A 67 -13.30 -13.61 18.78
N ARG A 68 -12.65 -14.28 17.81
CA ARG A 68 -12.56 -15.75 17.77
C ARG A 68 -11.50 -16.28 18.76
N LEU A 69 -10.43 -15.52 19.01
CA LEU A 69 -9.43 -15.85 20.04
C LEU A 69 -10.01 -15.82 21.46
N ASP A 70 -10.91 -14.87 21.73
CA ASP A 70 -11.58 -14.70 23.02
C ASP A 70 -12.52 -15.87 23.37
N SER A 71 -12.84 -16.74 22.40
CA SER A 71 -13.66 -17.93 22.63
C SER A 71 -12.87 -19.02 23.40
N PRO A 72 -13.40 -19.56 24.51
CA PRO A 72 -12.71 -20.58 25.31
C PRO A 72 -12.43 -21.86 24.50
N GLY A 73 -11.23 -22.44 24.65
CA GLY A 73 -10.81 -23.66 23.96
C GLY A 73 -10.35 -23.48 22.50
N SER A 74 -10.22 -22.24 22.01
CA SER A 74 -9.93 -21.94 20.60
C SER A 74 -8.57 -22.44 20.09
N LEU A 75 -7.50 -22.33 20.89
CA LEU A 75 -6.13 -22.69 20.50
C LEU A 75 -5.29 -23.13 21.72
N PRO A 76 -4.26 -23.98 21.52
CA PRO A 76 -3.21 -24.22 22.52
C PRO A 76 -2.50 -22.93 22.94
N PRO A 77 -1.96 -22.83 24.17
CA PRO A 77 -1.37 -21.59 24.68
C PRO A 77 -0.24 -21.01 23.83
N GLU A 78 0.61 -21.85 23.23
CA GLU A 78 1.72 -21.39 22.38
C GLU A 78 1.23 -20.84 21.03
N SER A 79 0.33 -21.55 20.35
CA SER A 79 -0.34 -21.08 19.14
C SER A 79 -1.07 -19.76 19.38
N ARG A 80 -1.81 -19.65 20.50
CA ARG A 80 -2.48 -18.41 20.89
C ARG A 80 -1.49 -17.23 20.97
N ARG A 81 -0.37 -17.40 21.67
CA ARG A 81 0.67 -16.34 21.78
C ARG A 81 1.23 -15.91 20.42
N ASN A 82 1.50 -16.87 19.54
CA ASN A 82 2.03 -16.57 18.20
C ASN A 82 1.03 -15.78 17.35
N VAL A 83 -0.25 -16.14 17.42
CA VAL A 83 -1.32 -15.45 16.70
C VAL A 83 -1.56 -14.06 17.27
N GLU A 84 -1.62 -13.92 18.61
CA GLU A 84 -1.77 -12.62 19.28
C GLU A 84 -0.67 -11.65 18.87
N LYS A 85 0.58 -12.12 18.86
CA LYS A 85 1.73 -11.35 18.37
C LYS A 85 1.55 -10.93 16.91
N GLY A 86 1.13 -11.84 16.03
CA GLY A 86 0.90 -11.53 14.62
C GLY A 86 -0.25 -10.51 14.40
N LEU A 87 -1.29 -10.55 15.24
CA LEU A 87 -2.38 -9.57 15.22
C LEU A 87 -1.90 -8.20 15.71
N GLU A 88 -1.08 -8.15 16.74
CA GLU A 88 -0.48 -6.92 17.24
C GLU A 88 0.38 -6.25 16.16
N GLU A 89 1.25 -7.02 15.51
CA GLU A 89 2.07 -6.55 14.39
C GLU A 89 1.20 -6.03 13.22
N ALA A 90 0.13 -6.74 12.87
CA ALA A 90 -0.80 -6.32 11.82
C ALA A 90 -1.53 -5.01 12.18
N ARG A 91 -2.02 -4.89 13.42
CA ARG A 91 -2.70 -3.68 13.92
C ARG A 91 -1.75 -2.48 13.95
N ALA A 92 -0.53 -2.67 14.44
CA ALA A 92 0.50 -1.62 14.44
C ALA A 92 0.80 -1.14 13.02
N ARG A 93 0.84 -2.05 12.04
CA ARG A 93 1.03 -1.71 10.63
C ARG A 93 -0.16 -0.93 10.05
N ILE A 94 -1.40 -1.37 10.31
CA ILE A 94 -2.62 -0.67 9.89
C ILE A 94 -2.64 0.74 10.48
N LEU A 95 -2.34 0.87 11.77
CA LEU A 95 -2.28 2.16 12.45
C LEU A 95 -1.25 3.08 11.80
N SER A 96 -0.05 2.55 11.51
CA SER A 96 0.98 3.29 10.78
C SER A 96 0.46 3.78 9.43
N CYS A 97 -0.28 2.99 8.67
CA CYS A 97 -0.85 3.43 7.39
C CYS A 97 -1.96 4.48 7.53
N ARG A 98 -2.69 4.48 8.66
CA ARG A 98 -3.72 5.50 8.93
C ARG A 98 -3.08 6.84 9.30
N GLN A 99 -1.94 6.81 9.97
CA GLN A 99 -1.30 8.00 10.54
C GLN A 99 -0.12 8.54 9.74
N ASP A 100 0.50 7.72 8.88
CA ASP A 100 1.68 8.09 8.11
C ASP A 100 1.34 8.15 6.60
N PRO A 101 0.92 9.32 6.08
CA PRO A 101 0.68 9.51 4.64
C PRO A 101 1.92 9.25 3.78
N SER A 102 3.13 9.27 4.35
CA SER A 102 4.37 9.04 3.60
C SER A 102 4.58 7.57 3.20
N THR A 103 3.73 6.67 3.71
CA THR A 103 3.68 5.25 3.34
C THR A 103 3.01 5.03 1.98
N TYR A 104 2.17 5.95 1.52
CA TYR A 104 1.53 5.90 0.19
C TYR A 104 2.43 6.58 -0.84
N ASN A 105 3.48 5.90 -1.31
CA ASN A 105 4.52 6.50 -2.14
C ASN A 105 4.67 5.82 -3.51
N LEU A 106 3.75 6.09 -4.44
CA LEU A 106 3.76 5.46 -5.76
C LEU A 106 5.10 5.67 -6.48
N GLY A 107 5.64 6.89 -6.48
CA GLY A 107 6.89 7.18 -7.19
C GLY A 107 8.08 6.39 -6.66
N GLY A 108 8.14 6.17 -5.35
CA GLY A 108 9.12 5.26 -4.74
C GLY A 108 9.03 3.83 -5.28
N ALA A 109 7.82 3.26 -5.38
CA ALA A 109 7.64 1.93 -5.97
C ALA A 109 7.97 1.89 -7.46
N LEU A 110 7.59 2.92 -8.22
CA LEU A 110 7.93 3.00 -9.64
C LEU A 110 9.46 3.05 -9.85
N LYS A 111 10.17 3.81 -9.01
CA LYS A 111 11.64 3.89 -9.05
C LYS A 111 12.29 2.55 -8.72
N GLN A 112 11.75 1.78 -7.77
CA GLN A 112 12.20 0.41 -7.49
C GLN A 112 12.00 -0.53 -8.69
N VAL A 113 10.84 -0.47 -9.36
CA VAL A 113 10.60 -1.27 -10.57
C VAL A 113 11.56 -0.86 -11.68
N LEU A 114 11.82 0.43 -11.85
CA LEU A 114 12.76 0.91 -12.85
C LEU A 114 14.19 0.46 -12.52
N ALA A 115 14.60 0.41 -11.26
CA ALA A 115 15.95 0.02 -10.85
C ALA A 115 16.24 -1.51 -10.92
N GLU A 116 15.26 -2.37 -11.19
CA GLU A 116 15.49 -3.82 -11.24
C GLU A 116 16.22 -4.23 -12.55
N GLU A 117 17.54 -4.17 -12.53
CA GLU A 117 18.41 -4.46 -13.68
C GLU A 117 18.26 -5.89 -14.22
N ARG A 118 17.85 -6.85 -13.37
CA ARG A 118 17.64 -8.25 -13.80
C ARG A 118 16.42 -8.41 -14.70
N VAL A 119 15.55 -7.40 -14.80
CA VAL A 119 14.36 -7.41 -15.64
C VAL A 119 14.60 -6.52 -16.87
N PRO A 120 14.35 -7.00 -18.10
CA PRO A 120 14.46 -6.19 -19.31
C PRO A 120 13.68 -4.88 -19.22
N LEU A 121 14.27 -3.79 -19.72
CA LEU A 121 13.69 -2.44 -19.66
C LEU A 121 12.25 -2.36 -20.21
N PRO A 122 11.90 -2.98 -21.37
CA PRO A 122 10.52 -2.94 -21.86
C PRO A 122 9.50 -3.55 -20.90
N LEU A 123 9.87 -4.62 -20.18
CA LEU A 123 8.99 -5.25 -19.19
C LEU A 123 8.83 -4.38 -17.95
N ARG A 124 9.90 -3.70 -17.50
CA ARG A 124 9.84 -2.72 -16.42
C ARG A 124 8.93 -1.55 -16.79
N LEU A 125 9.11 -0.96 -17.97
CA LEU A 125 8.29 0.15 -18.47
C LEU A 125 6.83 -0.26 -18.59
N ASN A 126 6.52 -1.45 -19.12
CA ASN A 126 5.15 -1.94 -19.14
C ASN A 126 4.55 -2.10 -17.73
N ALA A 127 5.31 -2.62 -16.78
CA ALA A 127 4.87 -2.74 -15.39
C ALA A 127 4.63 -1.36 -14.74
N ILE A 128 5.50 -0.39 -15.00
CA ILE A 128 5.37 0.99 -14.53
C ILE A 128 4.13 1.64 -15.12
N GLN A 129 3.91 1.55 -16.44
CA GLN A 129 2.73 2.10 -17.10
C GLN A 129 1.42 1.57 -16.49
N ASN A 130 1.37 0.25 -16.24
CA ASN A 130 0.20 -0.37 -15.61
C ASN A 130 -0.07 0.14 -14.18
N GLN A 131 0.97 0.50 -13.43
CA GLN A 131 0.84 1.10 -12.10
C GLN A 131 0.43 2.58 -12.18
N MET A 132 1.00 3.35 -13.11
CA MET A 132 0.63 4.75 -13.34
C MET A 132 -0.85 4.92 -13.69
N LYS A 133 -1.41 4.02 -14.52
CA LYS A 133 -2.86 3.98 -14.82
C LYS A 133 -3.76 3.77 -13.60
N GLN A 134 -3.20 3.33 -12.47
CA GLN A 134 -3.93 3.13 -11.21
C GLN A 134 -3.71 4.26 -10.21
N ALA A 135 -2.89 5.27 -10.54
CA ALA A 135 -2.45 6.30 -9.59
C ALA A 135 -3.62 7.06 -8.95
N THR A 136 -4.64 7.43 -9.73
CA THR A 136 -5.82 8.14 -9.21
C THR A 136 -6.55 7.28 -8.17
N ALA A 137 -6.89 6.04 -8.50
CA ALA A 137 -7.58 5.13 -7.58
C ALA A 137 -6.72 4.83 -6.34
N PHE A 138 -5.40 4.70 -6.52
CA PHE A 138 -4.44 4.52 -5.45
C PHE A 138 -4.51 5.67 -4.44
N TYR A 139 -4.38 6.92 -4.90
CA TYR A 139 -4.36 8.08 -4.00
C TYR A 139 -5.74 8.43 -3.43
N GLN A 140 -6.83 8.14 -4.14
CA GLN A 140 -8.18 8.25 -3.57
C GLN A 140 -8.37 7.31 -2.38
N ALA A 141 -7.95 6.05 -2.52
CA ALA A 141 -8.01 5.10 -1.42
C ALA A 141 -7.02 5.46 -0.29
N ALA A 142 -5.84 5.99 -0.62
CA ALA A 142 -4.90 6.52 0.39
C ALA A 142 -5.54 7.63 1.23
N LYS A 143 -6.17 8.63 0.60
CA LYS A 143 -6.89 9.71 1.31
C LYS A 143 -7.98 9.17 2.22
N ALA A 144 -8.76 8.20 1.74
CA ALA A 144 -9.85 7.59 2.51
C ALA A 144 -9.36 6.76 3.72
N ASN A 145 -8.15 6.21 3.67
CA ASN A 145 -7.59 5.41 4.74
C ASN A 145 -6.96 6.23 5.87
N LEU A 146 -6.63 7.49 5.61
CA LEU A 146 -5.95 8.32 6.60
C LEU A 146 -6.91 8.72 7.73
N THR A 147 -6.42 8.64 8.96
CA THR A 147 -7.16 9.02 10.15
C THR A 147 -6.18 9.57 11.17
N ALA A 148 -6.37 10.83 11.57
CA ALA A 148 -5.46 11.57 12.46
C ALA A 148 -3.98 11.45 12.00
N PRO A 149 -3.65 11.90 10.78
CA PRO A 149 -2.29 11.82 10.25
C PRO A 149 -1.33 12.69 11.07
N LEU A 150 -0.13 12.17 11.31
CA LEU A 150 0.90 12.86 12.08
C LEU A 150 1.55 13.97 11.23
N PRO A 151 1.75 15.19 11.76
CA PRO A 151 2.20 16.34 10.97
C PRO A 151 3.56 16.13 10.31
N GLU A 152 4.53 15.59 11.06
CA GLU A 152 5.86 15.28 10.53
C GLU A 152 5.81 14.28 9.38
N LYS A 153 4.82 13.38 9.40
CA LYS A 153 4.57 12.40 8.34
C LYS A 153 3.89 13.03 7.13
N CYS A 154 2.96 13.97 7.33
CA CYS A 154 2.40 14.79 6.25
C CYS A 154 3.51 15.55 5.51
N ARG A 155 4.42 16.19 6.24
CA ARG A 155 5.57 16.91 5.66
C ARG A 155 6.48 15.97 4.87
N LEU A 156 6.81 14.81 5.43
CA LEU A 156 7.62 13.78 4.75
C LEU A 156 6.92 13.24 3.50
N ALA A 157 5.60 13.06 3.54
CA ALA A 157 4.82 12.65 2.38
C ALA A 157 4.93 13.69 1.26
N ALA A 158 4.72 14.98 1.56
CA ALA A 158 4.85 16.05 0.58
C ALA A 158 6.25 16.07 -0.07
N GLU A 159 7.32 15.92 0.71
CA GLU A 159 8.70 15.82 0.20
C GLU A 159 8.89 14.64 -0.77
N LYS A 160 8.50 13.42 -0.36
CA LYS A 160 8.58 12.23 -1.21
C LYS A 160 7.80 12.38 -2.51
N HIS A 161 6.66 13.06 -2.47
CA HIS A 161 5.82 13.28 -3.66
C HIS A 161 6.43 14.32 -4.61
N ARG A 162 7.10 15.36 -4.11
CA ARG A 162 7.89 16.28 -4.94
C ARG A 162 8.99 15.53 -5.70
N LEU A 163 9.77 14.71 -4.98
CA LEU A 163 10.81 13.87 -5.58
C LEU A 163 10.24 12.87 -6.60
N SER A 164 9.05 12.32 -6.33
CA SER A 164 8.35 11.42 -7.25
C SER A 164 7.96 12.11 -8.55
N ILE A 165 7.46 13.36 -8.47
CA ILE A 165 7.11 14.16 -9.65
C ILE A 165 8.37 14.47 -10.48
N GLU A 166 9.49 14.80 -9.83
CA GLU A 166 10.77 15.02 -10.51
C GLU A 166 11.26 13.76 -11.24
N PHE A 167 11.22 12.61 -10.55
CA PHE A 167 11.53 11.30 -11.14
C PHE A 167 10.67 11.01 -12.38
N LEU A 168 9.36 11.28 -12.32
CA LEU A 168 8.44 11.10 -13.45
C LEU A 168 8.77 11.99 -14.64
N ASN A 169 9.17 13.25 -14.41
CA ASN A 169 9.47 14.20 -15.48
C ASN A 169 10.83 13.91 -16.16
N ASN A 170 11.79 13.41 -15.38
CA ASN A 170 13.19 13.30 -15.78
C ASN A 170 13.58 11.84 -16.02
N GLU A 171 14.05 11.16 -14.97
CA GLU A 171 14.64 9.81 -15.02
C GLU A 171 13.77 8.79 -15.78
N LEU A 172 12.45 8.81 -15.55
CA LEU A 172 11.53 7.88 -16.20
C LEU A 172 11.39 8.19 -17.69
N MET A 173 11.32 9.47 -18.07
CA MET A 173 11.23 9.88 -19.47
C MET A 173 12.54 9.65 -20.23
N ASP A 174 13.70 9.81 -19.57
CA ASP A 174 15.00 9.42 -20.15
C ASP A 174 15.05 7.93 -20.44
N SER A 175 14.62 7.11 -19.48
CA SER A 175 14.54 5.66 -19.65
C SER A 175 13.60 5.27 -20.80
N LEU A 176 12.44 5.93 -20.91
CA LEU A 176 11.51 5.71 -22.02
C LEU A 176 12.15 6.07 -23.37
N ARG A 177 12.83 7.22 -23.47
CA ARG A 177 13.52 7.66 -24.70
C ARG A 177 14.65 6.72 -25.12
N SER A 178 15.36 6.13 -24.16
CA SER A 178 16.43 5.14 -24.44
C SER A 178 15.90 3.76 -24.85
N SER A 179 14.60 3.52 -24.72
CA SER A 179 14.00 2.23 -25.01
C SER A 179 13.58 2.11 -26.47
N THR A 180 13.44 0.88 -26.96
CA THR A 180 13.03 0.58 -28.35
C THR A 180 11.51 0.53 -28.52
N VAL A 181 10.75 1.28 -27.72
CA VAL A 181 9.28 1.28 -27.77
C VAL A 181 8.76 1.98 -29.03
N SER A 182 7.63 1.51 -29.55
CA SER A 182 7.01 2.15 -30.72
C SER A 182 6.42 3.52 -30.37
N ARG A 183 6.23 4.37 -31.38
CA ARG A 183 5.62 5.70 -31.19
C ARG A 183 4.24 5.64 -30.52
N PRO A 184 3.31 4.73 -30.91
CA PRO A 184 2.02 4.61 -30.23
C PRO A 184 2.16 4.21 -28.75
N GLU A 185 3.06 3.28 -28.43
CA GLU A 185 3.31 2.86 -27.03
C GLU A 185 3.91 3.99 -26.21
N MET A 186 4.82 4.77 -26.79
CA MET A 186 5.42 5.94 -26.15
C MET A 186 4.36 6.99 -25.79
N LEU A 187 3.42 7.29 -26.72
CA LEU A 187 2.33 8.23 -26.47
C LEU A 187 1.43 7.73 -25.32
N SER A 188 1.00 6.46 -25.37
CA SER A 188 0.19 5.87 -24.30
C SER A 188 0.92 5.84 -22.95
N PHE A 189 2.25 5.75 -22.96
CA PHE A 189 3.05 5.83 -21.73
C PHE A 189 3.07 7.25 -21.18
N GLN A 190 3.26 8.26 -22.05
CA GLN A 190 3.28 9.67 -21.67
C GLN A 190 1.92 10.11 -21.10
N GLU A 191 0.82 9.67 -21.70
CA GLU A 191 -0.53 9.90 -21.16
C GLU A 191 -0.68 9.34 -19.73
N ALA A 192 -0.29 8.08 -19.52
CA ALA A 192 -0.33 7.47 -18.19
C ALA A 192 0.58 8.19 -17.18
N ALA A 193 1.75 8.65 -17.62
CA ALA A 193 2.67 9.42 -16.77
C ALA A 193 2.08 10.79 -16.37
N GLU A 194 1.38 11.45 -17.29
CA GLU A 194 0.71 12.71 -17.01
C GLU A 194 -0.44 12.53 -16.00
N GLU A 195 -1.28 11.52 -16.19
CA GLU A 195 -2.33 11.18 -15.23
C GLU A 195 -1.75 10.88 -13.83
N ALA A 196 -0.68 10.09 -13.76
CA ALA A 196 -0.02 9.80 -12.49
C ALA A 196 0.58 11.04 -11.84
N ARG A 197 1.13 11.97 -12.64
CA ARG A 197 1.66 13.25 -12.16
C ARG A 197 0.57 14.13 -11.55
N ILE A 198 -0.61 14.17 -12.17
CA ILE A 198 -1.77 14.90 -11.63
C ILE A 198 -2.17 14.29 -10.28
N ALA A 199 -2.30 12.97 -10.20
CA ALA A 199 -2.67 12.28 -8.96
C ALA A 199 -1.64 12.49 -7.83
N LEU A 200 -0.34 12.48 -8.17
CA LEU A 200 0.75 12.79 -7.23
C LEU A 200 0.66 14.23 -6.70
N LYS A 201 0.42 15.22 -7.57
CA LYS A 201 0.26 16.62 -7.19
C LYS A 201 -0.95 16.83 -6.29
N ASP A 202 -2.06 16.19 -6.61
CA ASP A 202 -3.29 16.21 -5.81
C ASP A 202 -3.06 15.61 -4.41
N TYR A 203 -2.35 14.49 -4.30
CA TYR A 203 -2.02 13.91 -3.00
C TYR A 203 -0.99 14.74 -2.21
N LEU A 204 -0.01 15.33 -2.90
CA LEU A 204 0.95 16.27 -2.31
C LEU A 204 0.21 17.46 -1.68
N ALA A 205 -0.68 18.12 -2.43
CA ALA A 205 -1.43 19.27 -1.94
C ALA A 205 -2.31 18.90 -0.73
N PHE A 206 -2.92 17.71 -0.78
CA PHE A 206 -3.66 17.17 0.36
C PHE A 206 -2.78 16.98 1.61
N CYS A 207 -1.56 16.44 1.47
CA CYS A 207 -0.63 16.29 2.60
C CYS A 207 -0.16 17.64 3.15
N GLU A 208 0.06 18.63 2.28
CA GLU A 208 0.38 20.00 2.71
C GLU A 208 -0.77 20.62 3.51
N SER A 209 -2.02 20.48 3.04
CA SER A 209 -3.21 20.96 3.78
C SER A 209 -3.27 20.39 5.20
N LEU A 210 -3.12 19.07 5.34
CA LEU A 210 -3.14 18.40 6.64
C LEU A 210 -2.03 18.90 7.57
N TYR A 211 -0.85 19.19 7.02
CA TYR A 211 0.26 19.75 7.79
C TYR A 211 -0.07 21.16 8.30
N PHE A 212 -0.58 22.03 7.43
CA PHE A 212 -0.94 23.41 7.79
C PHE A 212 -2.10 23.47 8.78
N GLU A 213 -3.15 22.67 8.60
CA GLU A 213 -4.27 22.58 9.55
C GLU A 213 -3.80 22.25 10.97
N HIS A 214 -2.82 21.35 11.10
CA HIS A 214 -2.23 21.05 12.40
C HIS A 214 -1.45 22.25 12.96
N GLN A 215 -0.66 22.95 12.15
CA GLN A 215 0.08 24.13 12.59
C GLN A 215 -0.87 25.24 13.09
N ASP A 216 -1.95 25.52 12.36
CA ASP A 216 -2.95 26.51 12.75
C ASP A 216 -3.61 26.14 14.08
N SER A 217 -3.96 24.86 14.27
CA SER A 217 -4.56 24.38 15.52
C SER A 217 -3.67 24.61 16.75
N LEU A 218 -2.34 24.59 16.58
CA LEU A 218 -1.39 24.90 17.66
C LEU A 218 -1.36 26.39 17.98
N ILE A 219 -1.51 27.25 16.97
CA ILE A 219 -1.55 28.70 17.16
C ILE A 219 -2.77 29.07 18.00
N PHE A 220 -3.96 28.59 17.64
CA PHE A 220 -5.20 28.94 18.34
C PHE A 220 -5.36 28.33 19.74
N ARG A 221 -4.65 27.24 20.08
CA ARG A 221 -4.67 26.68 21.46
C ARG A 221 -3.82 27.45 22.46
N ASN A 222 -2.95 28.35 21.98
CA ASN A 222 -2.03 29.14 22.81
C ASN A 222 -2.55 30.56 23.08
N TYR A 223 -3.80 30.85 22.72
CA TYR A 223 -4.54 32.08 23.04
C TYR A 223 -5.78 31.73 23.88
#